data_AF-A0A3P7VAK6-F1
#
_entry.id   AF-A0A3P7VAK6-F1
#
_cell.length_a   1.000
_cell.length_b   1.000
_cell.length_c   1.000
_cell.angle_alpha   90.00
_cell.angle_beta   90.00
_cell.angle_gamma   90.00
#
_symmetry.space_group_name_H-M   'P 1'
#
loop_
_entity.id
_entity.type
_entity.pdbx_description
1 polymer ?
#
loop_
_entity_poly.entity_id
_entity_poly.type
_entity_poly.pdbx_seq_one_letter_code
_entity_poly.pdbx_strand_id
1 'polypeptide(L)'
;MLIQPKAPVYAIIFDKSTGQLTNELTQEICCNYSTTLQFFLQKGLERRYRSREFTKRVDVFAVELAHRCSNLKLLAIRERMCFASALLLAQIARSHQTTICLRRNALLKRVRSLIHYSFFKDNQKWIKGHCKNFEILENTIRNITGTTATIVTDNRYMYSF
;
A
#
# COMPACT_ATOMS: atom_id res chain seq x y z
N MET A 1 -15.93 -6.32 -9.18
CA MET A 1 -15.89 -6.93 -7.84
C MET A 1 -17.27 -6.74 -7.24
N LEU A 2 -17.85 -7.78 -6.62
CA LEU A 2 -19.13 -7.67 -5.93
C LEU A 2 -18.86 -7.55 -4.44
N ILE A 3 -19.29 -6.45 -3.82
CA ILE A 3 -19.27 -6.28 -2.37
C ILE A 3 -20.50 -6.96 -1.79
N GLN A 4 -20.29 -7.80 -0.80
CA GLN A 4 -21.30 -8.48 -0.01
C GLN A 4 -21.37 -7.83 1.38
N PRO A 5 -22.33 -6.93 1.64
CA PRO A 5 -22.53 -6.35 2.96
C PRO A 5 -22.85 -7.44 3.98
N LYS A 6 -22.37 -7.28 5.23
CA LYS A 6 -22.60 -8.20 6.37
C LYS A 6 -21.97 -9.59 6.25
N ALA A 7 -21.37 -9.96 5.12
CA ALA A 7 -20.59 -11.19 5.00
C ALA A 7 -19.16 -10.96 5.52
N PRO A 8 -18.59 -11.89 6.32
CA PRO A 8 -17.20 -11.79 6.75
C PRO A 8 -16.27 -12.13 5.57
N VAL A 9 -15.76 -11.11 4.89
CA VAL A 9 -14.79 -11.28 3.80
C VAL A 9 -13.37 -11.18 4.36
N TYR A 10 -12.67 -12.31 4.36
CA TYR A 10 -11.30 -12.41 4.88
C TYR A 10 -10.22 -12.06 3.85
N ALA A 11 -10.52 -12.20 2.56
CA ALA A 11 -9.54 -12.00 1.50
C ALA A 11 -10.16 -11.32 0.27
N ILE A 12 -9.45 -10.32 -0.26
CA ILE A 12 -9.76 -9.67 -1.53
C ILE A 12 -8.55 -9.85 -2.43
N ILE A 13 -8.73 -10.57 -3.53
CA ILE A 13 -7.65 -10.94 -4.45
C ILE A 13 -8.03 -10.47 -5.87
N PHE A 14 -7.25 -9.55 -6.39
CA PHE A 14 -7.30 -9.13 -7.79
C PHE A 14 -6.38 -10.03 -8.61
N ASP A 15 -6.91 -11.19 -9.01
CA ASP A 15 -6.21 -12.09 -9.94
C ASP A 15 -6.46 -11.70 -11.39
N LYS A 16 -5.37 -11.55 -12.17
CA LYS A 16 -5.38 -11.14 -13.59
C LYS A 16 -6.44 -10.09 -13.92
N SER A 17 -6.55 -9.10 -13.02
CA SER A 17 -7.55 -8.06 -13.09
C SER A 17 -6.89 -6.73 -13.43
N THR A 18 -7.48 -6.02 -14.40
CA THR A 18 -7.13 -4.61 -14.70
C THR A 18 -7.62 -3.62 -13.66
N GLY A 19 -8.32 -4.12 -12.64
CA GLY A 19 -8.85 -3.36 -11.51
C GLY A 19 -7.80 -2.49 -10.85
N GLN A 20 -8.24 -1.30 -10.47
CA GLN A 20 -7.51 -0.35 -9.65
C GLN A 20 -8.20 -0.24 -8.31
N LEU A 21 -7.42 0.06 -7.28
CA LEU A 21 -8.01 0.53 -6.04
C LEU A 21 -8.47 1.98 -6.27
N THR A 22 -9.79 2.20 -6.30
CA THR A 22 -10.41 3.51 -6.39
C THR A 22 -10.92 3.96 -5.02
N ASN A 23 -11.32 5.23 -4.92
CA ASN A 23 -11.87 5.77 -3.68
C ASN A 23 -13.15 5.02 -3.27
N GLU A 24 -14.07 4.83 -4.22
CA GLU A 24 -15.37 4.17 -3.97
C GLU A 24 -15.16 2.75 -3.45
N LEU A 25 -14.30 1.98 -4.14
CA LEU A 25 -13.98 0.62 -3.74
C LEU A 25 -13.31 0.58 -2.36
N THR A 26 -12.40 1.52 -2.07
CA THR A 26 -11.72 1.58 -0.76
C THR A 26 -12.72 1.85 0.35
N GLN A 27 -13.65 2.79 0.15
CA GLN A 27 -14.69 3.07 1.12
C GLN A 27 -15.60 1.86 1.34
N GLU A 28 -16.02 1.19 0.27
CA GLU A 28 -16.85 -0.02 0.39
C GLU A 28 -16.13 -1.13 1.17
N ILE A 29 -14.85 -1.37 0.89
CA ILE A 29 -14.04 -2.36 1.62
C ILE A 29 -13.93 -1.98 3.09
N CYS A 30 -13.56 -0.73 3.40
CA CYS A 30 -13.37 -0.29 4.77
C CYS A 30 -14.68 -0.28 5.57
N CYS A 31 -15.80 0.09 4.95
CA CYS A 31 -17.11 0.11 5.60
C CYS A 31 -17.65 -1.29 5.90
N ASN A 32 -17.42 -2.27 5.01
CA ASN A 32 -17.97 -3.61 5.17
C ASN A 32 -17.00 -4.59 5.84
N TYR A 33 -15.69 -4.43 5.65
CA TYR A 33 -14.69 -5.46 5.94
C TYR A 33 -13.52 -5.01 6.81
N SER A 34 -13.50 -3.78 7.33
CA SER A 34 -12.39 -3.27 8.17
C SER A 34 -11.99 -4.20 9.32
N THR A 35 -12.96 -4.90 9.93
CA THR A 35 -12.72 -5.81 11.05
C THR A 35 -12.49 -7.26 10.63
N THR A 36 -12.76 -7.64 9.39
CA THR A 36 -12.69 -9.05 8.94
C THR A 36 -11.59 -9.29 7.91
N LEU A 37 -11.19 -8.27 7.16
CA LEU A 37 -10.22 -8.38 6.08
C LEU A 37 -8.82 -8.69 6.61
N GLN A 38 -8.28 -9.83 6.17
CA GLN A 38 -6.93 -10.29 6.52
C GLN A 38 -5.96 -10.20 5.34
N PHE A 39 -6.45 -10.35 4.10
CA PHE A 39 -5.60 -10.37 2.92
C PHE A 39 -6.13 -9.44 1.83
N PHE A 40 -5.30 -8.52 1.36
CA PHE A 40 -5.56 -7.73 0.17
C PHE A 40 -4.42 -7.90 -0.82
N LEU A 41 -4.70 -8.50 -1.98
CA LEU A 41 -3.66 -8.90 -2.93
C LEU A 41 -3.98 -8.42 -4.34
N GLN A 42 -3.03 -7.72 -4.97
CA GLN A 42 -3.05 -7.43 -6.40
C GLN A 42 -2.07 -8.33 -7.15
N LYS A 43 -2.53 -9.48 -7.66
CA LYS A 43 -1.66 -10.45 -8.35
C LYS A 43 -1.34 -10.03 -9.78
N GLY A 44 -0.21 -10.51 -10.29
CA GLY A 44 0.26 -10.22 -11.64
C GLY A 44 0.72 -8.77 -11.85
N LEU A 45 1.23 -8.49 -13.05
CA LEU A 45 1.80 -7.20 -13.44
C LEU A 45 1.14 -6.68 -14.71
N GLU A 46 -0.14 -6.37 -14.62
CA GLU A 46 -0.86 -5.88 -15.78
C GLU A 46 -0.34 -4.51 -16.24
N ARG A 47 0.01 -4.44 -17.52
CA ARG A 47 0.56 -3.25 -18.17
C ARG A 47 -0.58 -2.45 -18.79
N ARG A 48 -1.22 -1.60 -17.97
CA ARG A 48 -2.15 -0.57 -18.46
C ARG A 48 -1.66 0.83 -18.17
N TYR A 49 -2.18 1.79 -18.91
CA TYR A 49 -2.00 3.20 -18.59
C TYR A 49 -2.49 3.48 -17.17
N ARG A 50 -1.64 4.14 -16.38
CA ARG A 50 -1.95 4.57 -15.02
C ARG A 50 -1.60 6.04 -14.92
N SER A 51 -2.54 6.84 -14.40
CA SER A 51 -2.36 8.27 -14.27
C SER A 51 -1.09 8.60 -13.46
N ARG A 52 -0.42 9.68 -13.83
CA ARG A 52 0.70 10.25 -13.08
C ARG A 52 0.24 11.19 -11.96
N GLU A 53 -1.03 11.60 -11.99
CA GLU A 53 -1.64 12.48 -10.99
C GLU A 53 -1.72 11.78 -9.63
N PHE A 54 -1.42 12.49 -8.55
CA PHE A 54 -1.42 11.91 -7.20
C PHE A 54 -2.82 11.52 -6.71
N THR A 55 -3.83 12.34 -7.01
CA THR A 55 -5.23 12.12 -6.60
C THR A 55 -5.85 10.89 -7.23
N LYS A 56 -5.38 10.47 -8.41
CA LYS A 56 -5.84 9.27 -9.12
C LYS A 56 -4.96 8.04 -8.85
N ARG A 57 -3.95 8.15 -7.97
CA ARG A 57 -3.05 7.04 -7.61
C ARG A 57 -3.50 6.36 -6.33
N VAL A 58 -3.00 5.14 -6.14
CA VAL A 58 -3.31 4.27 -5.00
C VAL A 58 -2.81 4.79 -3.66
N ASP A 59 -1.97 5.84 -3.66
CA ASP A 59 -1.30 6.39 -2.48
C ASP A 59 -2.22 6.58 -1.27
N VAL A 60 -3.29 7.38 -1.43
CA VAL A 60 -4.23 7.69 -0.34
C VAL A 60 -5.01 6.44 0.07
N PHE A 61 -5.48 5.69 -0.92
CA PHE A 61 -6.35 4.53 -0.75
C PHE A 61 -5.65 3.37 -0.04
N ALA A 62 -4.39 3.09 -0.39
CA ALA A 62 -3.57 2.06 0.24
C ALA A 62 -3.33 2.35 1.72
N VAL A 63 -2.99 3.60 2.03
CA VAL A 63 -2.74 4.05 3.40
C VAL A 63 -4.04 3.97 4.20
N GLU A 64 -5.16 4.42 3.63
CA GLU A 64 -6.46 4.33 4.29
C GLU A 64 -6.87 2.88 4.56
N LEU A 65 -6.69 1.99 3.58
CA LEU A 65 -7.00 0.56 3.75
C LEU A 65 -6.14 -0.07 4.85
N ALA A 66 -4.83 0.19 4.85
CA ALA A 66 -3.92 -0.28 5.89
C ALA A 66 -4.26 0.29 7.29
N HIS A 67 -4.74 1.53 7.35
CA HIS A 67 -5.07 2.19 8.61
C HIS A 67 -6.41 1.74 9.19
N ARG A 68 -7.43 1.58 8.33
CA ARG A 68 -8.79 1.20 8.76
C ARG A 68 -8.94 -0.31 8.94
N CYS A 69 -8.18 -1.14 8.24
CA CYS A 69 -8.25 -2.59 8.35
C CYS A 69 -7.20 -3.10 9.33
N SER A 70 -7.53 -3.12 10.63
CA SER A 70 -6.59 -3.50 11.69
C SER A 70 -6.19 -4.98 11.68
N ASN A 71 -7.02 -5.86 11.11
CA ASN A 71 -6.76 -7.30 11.04
C ASN A 71 -5.99 -7.73 9.77
N LEU A 72 -5.50 -6.77 9.01
CA LEU A 72 -4.79 -7.01 7.76
C LEU A 72 -3.43 -7.67 8.05
N LYS A 73 -3.26 -8.90 7.59
CA LYS A 73 -2.02 -9.68 7.69
C LYS A 73 -1.10 -9.43 6.50
N LEU A 74 -1.67 -9.30 5.30
CA LEU A 74 -0.90 -9.09 4.08
C LEU A 74 -1.58 -8.09 3.15
N LEU A 75 -0.81 -7.07 2.76
CA LEU A 75 -1.19 -6.04 1.81
C LEU A 75 -0.21 -6.02 0.63
N ALA A 76 -0.60 -6.58 -0.52
CA ALA A 76 0.20 -6.58 -1.74
C ALA A 76 -0.38 -5.62 -2.79
N ILE A 77 0.42 -4.61 -3.15
CA ILE A 77 0.03 -3.55 -4.10
C ILE A 77 1.07 -3.46 -5.22
N ARG A 78 0.58 -3.58 -6.47
CA ARG A 78 1.41 -3.45 -7.68
C ARG A 78 1.36 -2.05 -8.29
N GLU A 79 0.37 -1.25 -7.90
CA GLU A 79 0.09 0.09 -8.42
C GLU A 79 1.13 1.14 -8.01
N ARG A 80 1.20 2.24 -8.77
CA ARG A 80 2.21 3.29 -8.55
C ARG A 80 1.93 4.07 -7.28
N MET A 81 2.94 4.17 -6.43
CA MET A 81 2.89 4.88 -5.15
C MET A 81 4.15 5.74 -4.98
N CYS A 82 4.07 6.84 -4.26
CA CYS A 82 5.26 7.64 -3.95
C CYS A 82 6.00 7.13 -2.70
N PHE A 83 7.28 7.46 -2.59
CA PHE A 83 8.14 7.04 -1.47
C PHE A 83 7.59 7.46 -0.11
N ALA A 84 7.06 8.68 -0.04
CA ALA A 84 6.41 9.21 1.14
C ALA A 84 5.27 8.29 1.65
N SER A 85 4.32 7.94 0.76
CA SER A 85 3.20 7.06 1.11
C SER A 85 3.69 5.66 1.50
N ALA A 86 4.73 5.14 0.84
CA ALA A 86 5.31 3.84 1.19
C ALA A 86 5.94 3.84 2.60
N LEU A 87 6.59 4.93 3.01
CA LEU A 87 7.10 5.09 4.38
C LEU A 87 5.97 5.12 5.41
N LEU A 88 4.89 5.86 5.13
CA LEU A 88 3.74 5.90 6.03
C LEU A 88 3.07 4.52 6.12
N LEU A 89 2.91 3.85 4.97
CA LEU A 89 2.38 2.48 4.92
C LEU A 89 3.24 1.55 5.78
N ALA A 90 4.57 1.66 5.73
CA ALA A 90 5.48 0.86 6.55
C ALA A 90 5.29 1.12 8.06
N GLN A 91 5.07 2.37 8.47
CA GLN A 91 4.80 2.72 9.88
C GLN A 91 3.47 2.14 10.37
N ILE A 92 2.42 2.30 9.56
CA ILE A 92 1.10 1.73 9.85
C ILE A 92 1.18 0.20 9.93
N ALA A 93 1.89 -0.42 8.97
CA ALA A 93 2.11 -1.85 8.92
C ALA A 93 2.85 -2.37 10.15
N ARG A 94 3.86 -1.64 10.65
CA ARG A 94 4.52 -1.98 11.92
C ARG A 94 3.54 -1.93 13.09
N SER A 95 2.68 -0.92 13.14
CA SER A 95 1.69 -0.76 14.22
C SER A 95 0.63 -1.88 14.23
N HIS A 96 0.19 -2.33 13.06
CA HIS A 96 -0.83 -3.38 12.92
C HIS A 96 -0.24 -4.79 12.70
N GLN A 97 1.09 -4.94 12.74
CA GLN A 97 1.79 -6.19 12.40
C GLN A 97 1.43 -6.75 11.01
N THR A 98 1.11 -5.86 10.07
CA THR A 98 0.77 -6.19 8.69
C THR A 98 2.06 -6.40 7.89
N THR A 99 2.10 -7.46 7.09
CA THR A 99 3.12 -7.60 6.05
C THR A 99 2.69 -6.80 4.83
N ILE A 100 3.53 -5.89 4.37
CA ILE A 100 3.31 -5.18 3.11
C ILE A 100 4.16 -5.80 2.01
N CYS A 101 3.69 -5.77 0.76
CA CYS A 101 4.46 -6.16 -0.40
C CYS A 101 4.22 -5.14 -1.52
N LEU A 102 5.22 -4.30 -1.76
CA LEU A 102 5.20 -3.21 -2.72
C LEU A 102 6.16 -3.49 -3.85
N ARG A 103 5.72 -3.20 -5.07
CA ARG A 103 6.55 -3.36 -6.26
C ARG A 103 7.55 -2.21 -6.40
N ARG A 104 8.86 -2.51 -6.39
CA ARG A 104 9.95 -1.51 -6.49
C ARG A 104 9.79 -0.58 -7.69
N ASN A 105 9.51 -1.14 -8.87
CA ASN A 105 9.32 -0.38 -10.11
C ASN A 105 8.03 0.44 -10.17
N ALA A 106 7.12 0.26 -9.20
CA ALA A 106 5.93 1.10 -9.06
C ALA A 106 6.19 2.32 -8.15
N LEU A 107 7.27 2.30 -7.37
CA LEU A 107 7.58 3.36 -6.44
C LEU A 107 8.17 4.57 -7.17
N LEU A 108 7.59 5.74 -6.92
CA LEU A 108 7.99 7.01 -7.49
C LEU A 108 8.80 7.79 -6.47
N LYS A 109 10.02 8.21 -6.84
CA LYS A 109 10.89 9.10 -6.07
C LYS A 109 10.28 10.51 -6.00
N ARG A 110 9.21 10.64 -5.23
CA ARG A 110 8.43 11.85 -5.02
C ARG A 110 8.03 11.91 -3.56
N VAL A 111 8.10 13.09 -2.98
CA VAL A 111 7.60 13.37 -1.62
C VAL A 111 6.34 14.19 -1.78
N ARG A 112 5.18 13.56 -1.64
CA ARG A 112 3.90 14.25 -1.52
C ARG A 112 3.43 14.09 -0.09
N SER A 113 3.00 15.19 0.51
CA SER A 113 2.49 15.18 1.87
C SER A 113 1.07 14.63 1.88
N LEU A 114 0.84 13.58 2.65
CA LEU A 114 -0.51 13.15 3.03
C LEU A 114 -0.91 13.93 4.28
N ILE A 115 -1.28 15.19 4.09
CA ILE A 115 -1.43 16.20 5.15
C ILE A 115 -2.46 15.78 6.21
N HIS A 116 -3.42 14.92 5.84
CA HIS A 116 -4.41 14.36 6.76
C HIS A 116 -3.82 13.44 7.84
N TYR A 117 -2.60 12.92 7.66
CA TYR A 117 -1.94 12.08 8.65
C TYR A 117 -0.95 12.91 9.47
N SER A 118 -1.18 12.98 10.78
CA SER A 118 -0.34 13.71 11.75
C SER A 118 1.15 13.37 11.61
N PHE A 119 1.46 12.09 11.35
CA PHE A 119 2.82 11.60 11.09
C PHE A 119 3.59 12.46 10.06
N PHE A 120 2.94 12.90 8.97
CA PHE A 120 3.59 13.70 7.94
C PHE A 120 3.88 15.13 8.37
N LYS A 121 3.00 15.69 9.19
CA LYS A 121 3.11 17.07 9.70
C LYS A 121 4.32 17.18 10.62
N ASP A 122 4.49 16.22 11.50
CA ASP A 122 5.53 16.26 12.54
C ASP A 122 6.89 15.81 12.01
N ASN A 123 6.92 14.92 11.00
CA ASN A 123 8.15 14.29 10.51
C ASN A 123 8.61 14.76 9.13
N GLN A 124 8.16 15.93 8.66
CA GLN A 124 8.39 16.36 7.28
C GLN A 124 9.88 16.40 6.88
N LYS A 125 10.76 16.84 7.77
CA LYS A 125 12.22 16.87 7.54
C LYS A 125 12.80 15.45 7.43
N TRP A 126 12.39 14.56 8.32
CA TRP A 126 12.80 13.15 8.33
C TRP A 126 12.36 12.46 7.03
N ILE A 127 11.09 12.61 6.63
CA ILE A 127 10.55 12.00 5.41
C ILE A 127 11.33 12.47 4.17
N LYS A 128 11.62 13.77 4.06
CA LYS A 128 12.44 14.31 2.96
C LYS A 128 13.85 13.70 2.93
N GLY A 129 14.46 13.46 4.10
CA GLY A 129 15.75 12.79 4.20
C GLY A 129 15.71 11.33 3.73
N HIS A 130 14.68 10.59 4.12
CA HIS A 130 14.53 9.16 3.83
C HIS A 130 13.96 8.84 2.44
N CYS A 131 13.44 9.84 1.72
CA CYS A 131 12.93 9.69 0.34
C CYS A 131 13.95 10.09 -0.76
N LYS A 132 15.24 10.23 -0.43
CA LYS A 132 16.27 10.72 -1.37
C LYS A 132 16.69 9.71 -2.44
N ASN A 133 16.71 8.43 -2.14
CA ASN A 133 17.03 7.38 -3.10
C ASN A 133 16.31 6.07 -2.71
N PHE A 134 16.38 5.07 -3.58
CA PHE A 134 15.75 3.77 -3.32
C PHE A 134 16.42 3.02 -2.17
N GLU A 135 17.74 3.08 -2.06
CA GLU A 135 18.50 2.34 -1.05
C GLU A 135 18.17 2.81 0.37
N ILE A 136 18.16 4.13 0.60
CA ILE A 136 17.77 4.72 1.88
C ILE A 136 16.32 4.34 2.19
N LEU A 137 15.41 4.44 1.22
CA LEU A 137 14.01 4.09 1.40
C LEU A 137 13.85 2.62 1.81
N GLU A 138 14.46 1.69 1.07
CA GLU A 138 14.39 0.25 1.32
C GLU A 138 14.99 -0.12 2.67
N ASN A 139 16.16 0.45 3.01
CA ASN A 139 16.76 0.24 4.33
C ASN A 139 15.87 0.78 5.44
N THR A 140 15.23 1.94 5.25
CA THR A 140 14.34 2.54 6.23
C THR A 140 13.09 1.68 6.43
N ILE A 141 12.44 1.26 5.34
CA ILE A 141 11.25 0.39 5.41
C ILE A 141 11.61 -0.96 6.04
N ARG A 142 12.76 -1.54 5.70
CA ARG A 142 13.27 -2.77 6.31
C ARG A 142 13.48 -2.60 7.81
N ASN A 143 14.05 -1.49 8.26
CA ASN A 143 14.26 -1.22 9.68
C ASN A 143 12.93 -1.03 10.43
N ILE A 144 11.94 -0.41 9.79
CA ILE A 144 10.61 -0.20 10.39
C ILE A 144 9.85 -1.54 10.50
N THR A 145 9.79 -2.30 9.43
CA THR A 145 8.97 -3.52 9.32
C THR A 145 9.67 -4.79 9.77
N GLY A 146 11.00 -4.75 9.94
CA GLY A 146 11.82 -5.91 10.29
C GLY A 146 11.96 -6.94 9.17
N THR A 147 11.46 -6.67 7.96
CA THR A 147 11.42 -7.66 6.87
C THR A 147 11.89 -7.11 5.53
N THR A 148 12.50 -7.97 4.72
CA THR A 148 12.95 -7.65 3.35
C THR A 148 11.86 -7.90 2.30
N ALA A 149 10.73 -8.50 2.70
CA ALA A 149 9.61 -8.82 1.80
C ALA A 149 8.73 -7.61 1.46
N THR A 150 9.09 -6.42 1.95
CA THR A 150 8.29 -5.20 1.82
C THR A 150 8.39 -4.49 0.49
N ILE A 151 9.59 -4.37 -0.08
CA ILE A 151 9.82 -3.83 -1.41
C ILE A 151 10.46 -4.93 -2.25
N VAL A 152 9.78 -5.36 -3.30
CA VAL A 152 10.19 -6.50 -4.12
C VAL A 152 10.35 -6.10 -5.58
N THR A 153 11.25 -6.79 -6.27
CA THR A 153 11.41 -6.67 -7.72
C THR A 153 10.21 -7.26 -8.45
N ASP A 154 10.00 -6.89 -9.72
CA ASP A 154 8.87 -7.37 -10.52
C ASP A 154 8.82 -8.91 -10.59
N ASN A 155 9.98 -9.56 -10.79
CA ASN A 155 10.06 -11.02 -10.80
C ASN A 155 9.63 -11.61 -9.46
N ARG A 156 10.16 -11.10 -8.34
CA ARG A 156 9.80 -11.61 -7.02
C ARG A 156 8.32 -11.36 -6.72
N TYR A 157 7.79 -10.19 -7.07
CA TYR A 157 6.37 -9.87 -6.90
C TYR A 157 5.45 -10.88 -7.61
N MET A 158 5.82 -11.33 -8.82
CA MET A 158 5.03 -12.32 -9.55
C MET A 158 4.95 -13.69 -8.87
N TYR A 159 5.99 -14.08 -8.12
CA TYR A 159 6.07 -15.40 -7.48
C TYR A 159 5.82 -15.38 -5.96
N SER A 160 5.53 -14.22 -5.38
CA SER A 160 5.33 -14.08 -3.93
C SER A 160 3.98 -14.58 -3.42
N PHE A 161 2.97 -14.75 -4.28
CA PHE A 161 1.59 -15.09 -3.86
C PHE A 161 0.72 -15.73 -4.95
#